data_AF-A0A0C2JKT5-F1
#
_entry.id   AF-A0A0C2JKT5-F1
#
_cell.length_a   1.000
_cell.length_b   1.000
_cell.length_c   1.000
_cell.angle_alpha   90.00
_cell.angle_beta   90.00
_cell.angle_gamma   90.00
#
_symmetry.space_group_name_H-M   'P 1'
#
loop_
_entity.id
_entity.type
_entity.pdbx_description
1 polymer ?
#
loop_
_entity_poly.entity_id
_entity_poly.type
_entity_poly.pdbx_seq_one_letter_code
_entity_poly.pdbx_strand_id
1 'polypeptide(L)'
;MSCCFIYRGDVAHRDIFNSLNELKTKNKIKLCKWISTGFKVGVNASKPAIPSNFNMNPVEQSMCMISNSTTVIQPFIKTTDDFLAMFKKSAFVHWYQGEGLETGEFDEAISYMCDVIEEYNKVIEE
;
A
#
# COMPACT_ATOMS: atom_id res chain seq x y z
N MET A 1 -10.65 0.88 -3.44
CA MET A 1 -9.78 0.90 -2.24
C MET A 1 -10.34 0.00 -1.13
N SER A 2 -9.60 -1.01 -0.67
CA SER A 2 -10.09 -1.99 0.33
C SER A 2 -9.25 -1.96 1.60
N CYS A 3 -9.82 -2.43 2.72
CA CYS A 3 -9.08 -2.57 3.97
C CYS A 3 -9.39 -3.92 4.64
N CYS A 4 -8.35 -4.60 5.11
CA CYS A 4 -8.41 -5.89 5.79
C CYS A 4 -7.70 -5.77 7.15
N PHE A 5 -8.34 -6.26 8.20
CA PHE A 5 -7.76 -6.37 9.54
C PHE A 5 -7.59 -7.84 9.91
N ILE A 6 -6.36 -8.23 10.23
CA ILE A 6 -6.01 -9.59 10.61
C ILE A 6 -5.55 -9.56 12.07
N TYR A 7 -6.41 -10.03 12.97
CA TYR A 7 -6.14 -10.11 14.40
C TYR A 7 -5.50 -11.44 14.76
N ARG A 8 -4.56 -11.41 15.72
CA ARG A 8 -3.97 -12.60 16.33
C ARG A 8 -3.97 -12.50 17.85
N GLY A 9 -4.21 -13.62 18.53
CA GLY A 9 -4.23 -13.72 19.99
C GLY A 9 -5.64 -13.73 20.57
N ASP A 10 -5.75 -13.43 21.87
CA ASP A 10 -7.02 -13.41 22.59
C ASP A 10 -7.78 -12.11 22.31
N VAL A 11 -8.54 -12.11 21.20
CA VAL A 11 -9.32 -10.94 20.75
C VAL A 11 -10.78 -11.34 20.58
N ALA A 12 -11.65 -10.75 21.40
CA ALA A 12 -13.08 -10.99 21.33
C ALA A 12 -13.69 -10.34 20.07
N HIS A 13 -14.48 -11.10 19.31
CA HIS A 13 -15.17 -10.60 18.11
C HIS A 13 -16.00 -9.34 18.39
N ARG A 14 -16.68 -9.27 19.53
CA ARG A 14 -17.48 -8.11 19.95
C ARG A 14 -16.65 -6.83 19.97
N ASP A 15 -15.43 -6.90 20.49
CA ASP A 15 -14.59 -5.73 20.67
C ASP A 15 -14.06 -5.24 19.32
N ILE A 16 -13.75 -6.16 18.40
CA ILE A 16 -13.40 -5.84 17.01
C ILE A 16 -14.53 -5.06 16.33
N PHE A 17 -15.77 -5.54 16.41
CA PHE A 17 -16.91 -4.86 15.79
C PHE A 17 -17.20 -3.50 16.42
N ASN A 18 -17.05 -3.37 17.74
CA ASN A 18 -17.18 -2.08 18.42
C ASN A 18 -16.14 -1.07 17.92
N SER A 19 -14.86 -1.46 17.82
CA SER A 19 -13.80 -0.60 17.30
C SER A 19 -14.01 -0.22 15.83
N LEU A 20 -14.46 -1.16 14.99
CA LEU A 20 -14.75 -0.87 13.58
C LEU A 20 -15.94 0.08 13.42
N ASN A 21 -16.96 -0.03 14.27
CA ASN A 21 -18.09 0.90 14.27
C ASN A 21 -17.64 2.30 14.70
N GLU A 22 -16.79 2.41 15.73
CA GLU A 22 -16.22 3.69 16.16
C GLU A 22 -15.41 4.36 15.03
N LEU A 23 -14.60 3.59 14.29
CA LEU A 23 -13.84 4.10 13.15
C LEU A 23 -14.74 4.66 12.04
N LYS A 24 -15.88 4.01 11.78
CA LYS A 24 -16.89 4.50 10.82
C LYS A 24 -17.57 5.77 11.32
N THR A 25 -18.06 5.77 12.56
CA THR A 25 -18.81 6.91 13.12
C THR A 25 -17.95 8.16 13.23
N LYS A 26 -16.66 8.02 13.56
CA LYS A 26 -15.73 9.15 13.63
C LYS A 26 -15.28 9.67 12.25
N ASN A 27 -15.76 9.07 11.16
CA ASN A 27 -15.42 9.40 9.77
C ASN A 27 -13.89 9.52 9.54
N LYS A 28 -13.11 8.74 10.29
CA LYS A 28 -11.64 8.77 10.23
C LYS A 28 -11.08 8.08 8.98
N ILE A 29 -11.88 7.23 8.35
CA ILE A 29 -11.51 6.47 7.16
C ILE A 29 -12.50 6.82 6.06
N LYS A 30 -11.99 7.43 4.98
CA LYS A 30 -12.76 7.68 3.76
C LYS A 30 -12.59 6.48 2.84
N LEU A 31 -13.70 5.81 2.53
CA LEU A 31 -13.74 4.70 1.58
C LEU A 31 -14.38 5.16 0.27
N CYS A 32 -14.04 4.51 -0.84
CA CYS A 32 -14.67 4.77 -2.13
C CYS A 32 -16.19 4.53 -2.05
N LYS A 33 -16.98 5.37 -2.73
CA LYS A 33 -18.44 5.28 -2.76
C LYS A 33 -18.97 3.96 -3.34
N TRP A 34 -18.23 3.37 -4.28
CA TRP A 34 -18.59 2.11 -4.94
C TRP A 34 -18.31 0.85 -4.10
N ILE A 35 -17.83 1.01 -2.86
CA ILE A 35 -17.53 -0.13 -1.96
C ILE A 35 -18.61 -0.26 -0.91
N SER A 36 -19.40 -1.32 -1.04
CA SER A 36 -20.54 -1.63 -0.17
C SER A 36 -20.14 -2.13 1.22
N THR A 37 -19.00 -2.82 1.33
CA THR A 37 -18.47 -3.37 2.59
C THR A 37 -17.02 -2.96 2.77
N GLY A 38 -16.76 -2.10 3.75
CA GLY A 38 -15.49 -1.40 3.85
C GLY A 38 -14.32 -2.19 4.45
N PHE A 39 -14.61 -3.20 5.27
CA PHE A 39 -13.60 -3.87 6.09
C PHE A 39 -13.76 -5.39 6.04
N LYS A 40 -12.68 -6.08 5.67
CA LYS A 40 -12.54 -7.53 5.86
C LYS A 40 -11.87 -7.78 7.21
N VAL A 41 -12.30 -8.82 7.91
CA VAL A 41 -11.76 -9.17 9.24
C VAL A 41 -11.40 -10.65 9.27
N GLY A 42 -10.16 -10.94 9.64
CA GLY A 42 -9.69 -12.29 9.97
C GLY A 42 -9.23 -12.35 11.43
N VAL A 43 -9.45 -13.48 12.10
CA VAL A 43 -9.05 -13.68 13.50
C VAL A 43 -8.36 -15.03 13.63
N ASN A 44 -7.20 -15.04 14.28
CA ASN A 44 -6.47 -16.24 14.66
C ASN A 44 -6.25 -16.26 16.17
N ALA A 45 -6.77 -17.26 16.87
CA ALA A 45 -6.66 -17.36 18.33
C ALA A 45 -5.22 -17.60 18.83
N SER A 46 -4.29 -17.98 17.94
CA SER A 46 -2.89 -18.22 18.31
C SER A 46 -2.19 -16.89 18.62
N LYS A 47 -1.56 -16.81 19.79
CA LYS A 47 -0.73 -15.66 20.19
C LYS A 47 0.38 -15.39 19.17
N PRO A 48 0.77 -14.12 18.97
CA PRO A 48 1.92 -13.78 18.13
C PRO A 48 3.19 -14.47 18.66
N ALA A 49 3.86 -15.22 17.78
CA ALA A 49 5.15 -15.82 18.11
C ALA A 49 6.25 -14.77 17.94
N ILE A 50 7.18 -14.71 18.91
CA ILE A 50 8.34 -13.83 18.84
C ILE A 50 9.59 -14.71 18.77
N PRO A 51 10.36 -14.65 17.68
CA PRO A 51 11.65 -15.32 17.60
C PRO A 51 12.61 -14.84 18.71
N SER A 52 13.37 -15.75 19.30
CA SER A 52 14.29 -15.45 20.41
C SER A 52 15.41 -14.46 20.06
N ASN A 53 15.68 -14.26 18.77
CA ASN A 53 16.68 -13.33 18.25
C ASN A 53 16.12 -11.93 17.93
N PHE A 54 14.81 -11.70 18.10
CA PHE A 54 14.18 -10.40 17.88
C PHE A 54 13.99 -9.66 19.21
N ASN A 55 14.36 -8.37 19.23
CA ASN A 55 14.17 -7.50 20.39
C ASN A 55 12.73 -6.96 20.46
N MET A 56 11.75 -7.84 20.65
CA MET A 56 10.34 -7.49 20.83
C MET A 56 9.79 -8.13 22.11
N ASN A 57 9.01 -7.37 22.86
CA ASN A 57 8.34 -7.87 24.07
C ASN A 57 7.18 -8.80 23.68
N PRO A 58 6.93 -9.88 24.44
CA PRO A 58 5.76 -10.73 24.25
C PRO A 58 4.48 -9.92 24.35
N VAL A 59 3.58 -10.13 23.39
CA VAL A 59 2.26 -9.49 23.34
C VAL A 59 1.18 -10.55 23.31
N GLU A 60 0.09 -10.28 24.02
CA GLU A 60 -1.08 -11.17 24.10
C GLU A 60 -1.94 -11.12 22.83
N GLN A 61 -1.89 -9.99 22.13
CA GLN A 61 -2.65 -9.74 20.92
C GLN A 61 -1.87 -8.84 19.96
N SER A 62 -2.14 -8.99 18.67
CA SER A 62 -1.63 -8.10 17.62
C SER A 62 -2.68 -7.94 16.52
N MET A 63 -2.57 -6.88 15.75
CA MET A 63 -3.40 -6.66 14.58
C MET A 63 -2.52 -6.18 13.42
N CYS A 64 -2.70 -6.80 12.26
CA CYS A 64 -2.10 -6.37 11.00
C CYS A 64 -3.21 -5.80 10.11
N MET A 65 -3.03 -4.56 9.66
CA MET A 65 -3.91 -3.94 8.68
C MET A 65 -3.25 -4.00 7.30
N ILE A 66 -3.96 -4.53 6.31
CA ILE A 66 -3.56 -4.49 4.91
C ILE A 66 -4.58 -3.63 4.18
N SER A 67 -4.15 -2.47 3.69
CA SER A 67 -5.01 -1.50 3.02
C SER A 67 -4.52 -1.21 1.61
N ASN A 68 -5.45 -1.24 0.65
CA ASN A 68 -5.26 -0.70 -0.69
C ASN A 68 -5.82 0.72 -0.72
N SER A 69 -4.92 1.71 -0.64
CA SER A 69 -5.21 3.15 -0.64
C SER A 69 -4.59 3.82 -1.86
N THR A 70 -5.28 4.81 -2.44
CA THR A 70 -4.75 5.66 -3.51
C THR A 70 -3.52 6.46 -3.09
N THR A 71 -3.27 6.61 -1.78
CA THR A 71 -2.04 7.23 -1.25
C THR A 71 -0.77 6.54 -1.75
N VAL A 72 -0.84 5.27 -2.17
CA VAL A 72 0.29 4.54 -2.77
C VAL A 72 0.84 5.23 -4.02
N ILE A 73 0.08 6.13 -4.66
CA ILE A 73 0.54 6.90 -5.82
C ILE A 73 1.74 7.82 -5.52
N GLN A 74 1.86 8.31 -4.29
CA GLN A 74 2.89 9.29 -3.91
C GLN A 74 4.33 8.79 -4.13
N PRO A 75 4.72 7.58 -3.69
CA PRO A 75 6.04 7.04 -4.01
C PRO A 75 6.25 6.77 -5.50
N PHE A 76 5.21 6.45 -6.28
CA PHE A 76 5.34 6.30 -7.74
C PHE A 76 5.67 7.64 -8.40
N ILE A 77 4.94 8.70 -8.08
CA ILE A 77 5.23 10.06 -8.56
C ILE A 77 6.68 10.44 -8.23
N LYS A 78 7.09 10.27 -6.97
CA LYS A 78 8.46 10.58 -6.55
C LYS A 78 9.51 9.79 -7.34
N THR A 79 9.29 8.49 -7.53
CA THR A 79 10.22 7.62 -8.26
C THR A 79 10.32 8.05 -9.73
N THR A 80 9.19 8.41 -10.35
CA THR A 80 9.15 8.93 -11.72
C THR A 80 9.90 10.26 -11.83
N ASP A 81 9.73 11.18 -10.88
CA ASP A 81 10.45 12.46 -10.86
C ASP A 81 11.97 12.27 -10.73
N ASP A 82 12.40 11.41 -9.79
CA ASP A 82 13.81 11.08 -9.57
C ASP A 82 14.40 10.42 -10.83
N PHE A 83 13.66 9.51 -11.47
CA PHE A 83 14.06 8.87 -12.72
C PHE A 83 14.22 9.90 -13.85
N LEU A 84 13.22 10.77 -14.06
CA LEU A 84 13.25 11.80 -15.11
C LEU A 84 14.41 12.78 -14.90
N ALA A 85 14.75 13.12 -13.65
CA ALA A 85 15.89 13.98 -13.34
C ALA A 85 17.23 13.36 -13.76
N MET A 86 17.39 12.04 -13.62
CA MET A 86 18.57 11.30 -14.08
C MET A 86 18.57 11.12 -15.60
N PHE A 87 17.43 10.71 -16.16
CA PHE A 87 17.29 10.39 -17.58
C PHE A 87 17.50 11.61 -18.47
N LYS A 88 17.02 12.79 -18.06
CA LYS A 88 17.29 14.08 -18.74
C LYS A 88 18.78 14.42 -18.89
N LYS A 89 19.63 13.84 -18.04
CA LYS A 89 21.10 14.02 -18.08
C LYS A 89 21.81 12.81 -18.69
N SER A 90 21.06 11.85 -19.22
CA SER A 90 21.57 10.55 -19.69
C SER A 90 22.44 9.84 -18.64
N ALA A 91 22.17 10.07 -17.35
CA ALA A 91 22.96 9.49 -16.29
C ALA A 91 22.73 7.98 -16.25
N PHE A 92 23.81 7.20 -16.25
CA PHE A 92 23.82 5.74 -16.20
C PHE A 92 23.17 4.99 -17.38
N VAL A 93 22.59 5.69 -18.38
CA VAL A 93 21.91 5.07 -19.53
C VAL A 93 22.82 4.10 -20.31
N HIS A 94 24.10 4.46 -20.49
CA HIS A 94 25.07 3.66 -21.22
C HIS A 94 25.28 2.24 -20.66
N TRP A 95 25.08 2.03 -19.36
CA TRP A 95 25.18 0.70 -18.75
C TRP A 95 24.08 -0.23 -19.25
N TYR A 96 22.88 0.30 -19.45
CA TYR A 96 21.74 -0.48 -19.95
C TYR A 96 21.84 -0.72 -21.46
N GLN A 97 22.25 0.30 -22.21
CA GLN A 97 22.49 0.17 -23.65
C GLN A 97 23.62 -0.82 -23.95
N GLY A 98 24.66 -0.87 -23.11
CA GLY A 98 25.76 -1.84 -23.25
C GLY A 98 25.31 -3.30 -23.10
N GLU A 99 24.20 -3.54 -22.39
CA GLU A 99 23.58 -4.85 -22.22
C GLU A 99 22.44 -5.12 -23.22
N GLY A 100 22.23 -4.21 -24.18
CA GLY A 100 21.27 -4.39 -25.28
C GLY A 100 19.89 -3.77 -25.07
N LEU A 101 19.69 -2.94 -24.04
CA LEU A 101 18.43 -2.20 -23.86
C LEU A 101 18.36 -1.02 -24.85
N GLU A 102 17.25 -0.90 -25.57
CA GLU A 102 17.02 0.21 -26.49
C GLU A 102 16.57 1.46 -25.73
N THR A 103 17.00 2.65 -26.17
CA THR A 103 16.64 3.91 -25.50
C THR A 103 15.14 4.13 -25.43
N GLY A 104 14.40 3.69 -26.46
CA GLY A 104 12.94 3.81 -26.52
C GLY A 104 12.22 3.04 -25.41
N GLU A 105 12.83 1.97 -24.87
CA GLU A 105 12.23 1.19 -23.78
C GLU A 105 12.12 2.01 -22.48
N PHE A 106 13.01 2.99 -22.27
CA PHE A 106 12.87 3.91 -21.14
C PHE A 106 11.68 4.87 -21.32
N ASP A 107 11.48 5.38 -22.53
CA ASP A 107 10.36 6.28 -22.83
C ASP A 107 9.02 5.54 -22.69
N GLU A 108 8.96 4.29 -23.14
CA GLU A 108 7.78 3.42 -22.97
C GLU A 108 7.50 3.17 -21.48
N ALA A 109 8.52 2.82 -20.70
CA ALA A 109 8.36 2.59 -19.25
C ALA A 109 7.87 3.85 -18.50
N ILE A 110 8.38 5.03 -18.87
CA ILE A 110 7.89 6.30 -18.31
C ILE A 110 6.42 6.51 -18.69
N SER A 111 6.05 6.29 -19.95
CA SER A 111 4.66 6.44 -20.42
C SER A 111 3.71 5.57 -19.60
N TYR A 112 4.06 4.29 -19.40
CA TYR A 112 3.25 3.39 -18.57
C TYR A 112 3.14 3.86 -17.12
N MET A 113 4.20 4.41 -16.55
CA MET A 113 4.15 4.98 -15.20
C MET A 113 3.25 6.21 -15.11
N CYS A 114 3.26 7.08 -16.13
CA CYS A 114 2.35 8.21 -16.22
C CYS A 114 0.88 7.75 -16.32
N ASP A 115 0.60 6.74 -17.15
CA ASP A 115 -0.75 6.18 -17.30
C ASP A 115 -1.28 5.65 -15.96
N VAL A 116 -0.45 4.90 -15.22
CA VAL A 116 -0.80 4.42 -13.87
C VAL A 116 -1.10 5.60 -12.93
N ILE A 117 -0.28 6.65 -12.95
CA ILE A 117 -0.52 7.83 -12.11
C ILE A 117 -1.85 8.51 -12.47
N GLU A 118 -2.15 8.64 -13.76
CA GLU A 118 -3.43 9.21 -14.20
C GLU A 118 -4.63 8.36 -13.79
N GLU A 119 -4.54 7.04 -13.88
CA GLU A 119 -5.60 6.13 -13.44
C GLU A 119 -5.90 6.28 -11.94
N TYR A 120 -4.87 6.37 -11.10
CA TYR A 120 -5.07 6.59 -9.66
C TYR A 120 -5.67 7.98 -9.37
N ASN A 121 -5.29 9.02 -10.12
CA ASN A 121 -5.86 10.37 -9.96
C ASN A 121 -7.37 10.38 -10.29
N LYS A 122 -7.80 9.68 -11.35
CA LYS A 122 -9.23 9.52 -11.67
C LYS A 122 -10.01 8.91 -10.50
N VAL A 123 -9.45 7.90 -9.84
CA VAL A 123 -10.07 7.26 -8.66
C VAL A 123 -10.12 8.17 -7.43
N ILE A 124 -9.20 9.14 -7.31
CA ILE A 124 -9.20 10.13 -6.20
C ILE A 124 -10.31 11.18 -6.41
N GLU A 125 -10.60 11.54 -7.66
CA GLU A 125 -11.61 12.55 -8.01
C GLU A 125 -13.06 12.04 -7.86
N GLU A 126 -13.27 10.72 -7.89
CA GLU A 126 -14.56 10.04 -7.72
C GLU A 126 -15.07 9.95 -6.26
#